data_AF-A0A9E2V5D5-F1
#
_entry.id   AF-A0A9E2V5D5-F1
#
_cell.length_a   1.000
_cell.length_b   1.000
_cell.length_c   1.000
_cell.angle_alpha   90.00
_cell.angle_beta   90.00
_cell.angle_gamma   90.00
#
_symmetry.space_group_name_H-M   'P 1'
#
loop_
_entity.id
_entity.type
_entity.pdbx_description
1 polymer ?
#
loop_
_entity_poly.entity_id
_entity_poly.type
_entity_poly.pdbx_seq_one_letter_code
_entity_poly.pdbx_strand_id
1 'polypeptide(L)'
;MVTRRALVPVLFLMVIFVATAVLAGCETPMEEAVEQVEVIERKADTTAREANLRMIDSAVQMYYTEEGVYPSNISQLVPSYFSEIPTDSAGGTYYLVKEGATVKAAVK
;
A
#
# COMPACT_ATOMS: atom_id res chain seq x y z
N MET A 1 -16.37 19.31 60.54
CA MET A 1 -16.31 17.82 60.67
C MET A 1 -17.26 17.17 59.64
N VAL A 2 -17.17 17.57 58.35
CA VAL A 2 -18.13 17.16 57.28
C VAL A 2 -17.36 16.78 56.00
N THR A 3 -16.17 16.19 56.12
CA THR A 3 -15.33 15.88 54.94
C THR A 3 -14.95 14.42 54.80
N ARG A 4 -15.11 13.57 55.84
CA ARG A 4 -14.81 12.13 55.74
C ARG A 4 -16.03 11.24 55.44
N ARG A 5 -17.24 11.69 55.79
CA ARG A 5 -18.47 10.88 55.64
C ARG A 5 -19.06 10.89 54.23
N ALA A 6 -18.83 11.95 53.45
CA ALA A 6 -19.30 12.07 52.06
C ALA A 6 -18.25 11.68 51.02
N LEU A 7 -16.96 11.62 51.39
CA LEU A 7 -15.87 11.28 50.48
C LEU A 7 -15.92 9.81 50.04
N VAL A 8 -16.26 8.90 50.96
CA VAL A 8 -16.33 7.46 50.70
C VAL A 8 -17.41 7.09 49.69
N PRO A 9 -18.68 7.54 49.81
CA PRO A 9 -19.70 7.20 48.81
C PRO A 9 -19.45 7.88 47.45
N VAL A 10 -18.86 9.07 47.41
CA VAL A 10 -18.51 9.76 46.15
C VAL A 10 -17.37 9.06 45.42
N LEU A 11 -16.33 8.64 46.14
CA LEU A 11 -15.23 7.85 45.58
C LEU A 11 -15.76 6.51 45.04
N PHE A 12 -16.66 5.85 45.78
CA PHE A 12 -17.24 4.57 45.36
C PHE A 12 -18.11 4.70 44.10
N LEU A 13 -18.92 5.75 44.01
CA LEU A 13 -19.71 6.05 42.80
C LEU A 13 -18.83 6.38 41.59
N MET A 14 -17.71 7.08 41.77
CA MET A 14 -16.79 7.41 40.68
C MET A 14 -16.07 6.16 40.16
N VAL A 15 -15.64 5.25 41.04
CA VAL A 15 -15.01 3.97 40.66
C VAL A 15 -15.98 3.07 39.90
N ILE A 16 -17.26 3.04 40.29
CA ILE A 16 -18.31 2.30 39.57
C ILE A 16 -18.52 2.89 38.17
N PHE A 17 -18.56 4.22 38.03
CA PHE A 17 -18.76 4.88 36.73
C PHE A 17 -17.60 4.62 35.75
N VAL A 18 -16.36 4.59 36.24
CA VAL A 18 -15.18 4.24 35.44
C VAL A 18 -15.19 2.75 35.05
N ALA A 19 -15.59 1.86 35.96
CA ALA A 19 -15.70 0.43 35.65
C ALA A 19 -16.78 0.13 34.59
N THR A 20 -17.90 0.85 34.59
CA THR A 20 -18.94 0.69 33.56
C THR A 20 -18.55 1.28 32.21
N ALA A 21 -17.73 2.34 32.17
CA ALA A 21 -17.25 2.92 30.93
C ALA A 21 -16.23 2.02 30.20
N VAL A 22 -15.48 1.20 30.94
CA VAL A 22 -14.52 0.24 30.36
C VAL A 22 -15.22 -0.99 29.77
N LEU A 23 -16.39 -1.39 30.27
CA LEU A 23 -17.15 -2.52 29.71
C LEU A 23 -17.97 -2.18 28.45
N ALA A 24 -18.24 -0.89 28.18
CA ALA A 24 -18.93 -0.44 26.97
C ALA A 24 -17.98 -0.06 25.82
N GLY A 25 -16.68 -0.36 25.96
CA GLY A 25 -15.62 0.16 25.10
C GLY A 25 -14.63 -0.90 24.63
N CYS A 26 -15.11 -2.06 24.18
CA CYS A 26 -14.37 -2.93 23.27
C CYS A 26 -15.30 -3.94 22.61
N GLU A 27 -16.33 -3.44 21.94
CA GLU A 27 -16.85 -4.13 20.78
C GLU A 27 -15.87 -3.86 19.62
N THR A 28 -14.74 -4.56 19.61
CA THR A 28 -14.13 -4.91 18.33
C THR A 28 -15.04 -5.98 17.74
N PRO A 29 -15.79 -5.71 16.66
CA PRO A 29 -16.36 -6.79 15.90
C PRO A 29 -15.19 -7.59 15.33
N MET A 30 -14.83 -8.70 15.99
CA MET A 30 -13.91 -9.71 15.47
C MET A 30 -14.56 -10.51 14.33
N GLU A 31 -15.36 -9.85 13.49
CA GLU A 31 -16.09 -10.44 12.37
C GLU A 31 -15.62 -9.89 11.01
N GLU A 32 -14.62 -9.00 10.98
CA GLU A 32 -14.07 -8.42 9.73
C GLU A 32 -12.67 -8.94 9.36
N ALA A 33 -12.25 -10.11 9.85
CA ALA A 33 -10.90 -10.62 9.58
C ALA A 33 -10.74 -11.26 8.18
N VAL A 34 -11.84 -11.55 7.46
CA VAL A 34 -11.78 -12.28 6.19
C VAL A 34 -11.88 -11.35 4.97
N GLU A 35 -12.68 -10.27 5.05
CA GLU A 35 -12.82 -9.31 3.93
C GLU A 35 -11.59 -8.39 3.78
N GLN A 36 -10.89 -8.11 4.88
CA GLN A 36 -9.75 -7.21 4.85
C GLN A 36 -8.52 -7.78 4.15
N VAL A 37 -8.37 -9.12 4.09
CA VAL A 37 -7.20 -9.76 3.45
C VAL A 37 -7.18 -9.47 1.95
N GLU A 38 -8.32 -9.64 1.27
CA GLU A 38 -8.39 -9.43 -0.18
C GLU A 38 -8.17 -7.95 -0.55
N VAL A 39 -8.68 -7.01 0.24
CA VAL A 39 -8.48 -5.57 0.02
C VAL A 39 -7.02 -5.16 0.27
N ILE A 40 -6.37 -5.77 1.27
CA ILE A 40 -4.95 -5.52 1.56
C ILE A 40 -4.06 -6.08 0.43
N GLU A 41 -4.33 -7.29 -0.06
CA GLU A 41 -3.60 -7.89 -1.18
C GLU A 41 -3.73 -7.08 -2.47
N ARG A 42 -4.98 -6.73 -2.88
CA ARG A 42 -5.20 -5.92 -4.08
C ARG A 42 -4.50 -4.55 -4.03
N LYS A 43 -4.41 -3.94 -2.84
CA LYS A 43 -3.69 -2.68 -2.63
C LYS A 43 -2.18 -2.85 -2.72
N ALA A 44 -1.64 -3.92 -2.14
CA ALA A 44 -0.23 -4.26 -2.24
C ALA A 44 0.17 -4.49 -3.71
N ASP A 45 -0.63 -5.25 -4.45
CA ASP A 45 -0.37 -5.54 -5.87
C ASP A 45 -0.37 -4.29 -6.74
N THR A 46 -1.32 -3.39 -6.50
CA THR A 46 -1.40 -2.14 -7.25
C THR A 46 -0.18 -1.25 -6.97
N THR A 47 0.27 -1.21 -5.72
CA THR A 47 1.44 -0.43 -5.32
C THR A 47 2.72 -1.00 -5.92
N ALA A 48 2.90 -2.33 -5.89
CA ALA A 48 4.04 -3.00 -6.51
C ALA A 48 4.08 -2.76 -8.03
N ARG A 49 2.92 -2.88 -8.69
CA ARG A 49 2.78 -2.61 -10.12
C ARG A 49 3.13 -1.19 -10.50
N GLU A 50 2.64 -0.19 -9.75
CA GLU A 50 3.00 1.21 -9.99
C GLU A 50 4.50 1.47 -9.81
N ALA A 51 5.13 0.86 -8.80
CA ALA A 51 6.57 0.96 -8.59
C ALA A 51 7.35 0.37 -9.78
N ASN A 52 6.97 -0.82 -10.24
CA ASN A 52 7.58 -1.46 -11.40
C ASN A 52 7.45 -0.61 -12.67
N LEU A 53 6.25 -0.06 -12.94
CA LEU A 53 6.03 0.83 -14.09
C LEU A 53 6.95 2.06 -14.04
N ARG A 54 7.08 2.72 -12.88
CA ARG A 54 7.98 3.87 -12.70
C ARG A 54 9.45 3.50 -12.89
N MET A 55 9.86 2.32 -12.43
CA MET A 55 11.22 1.82 -12.64
C MET A 55 11.49 1.58 -14.12
N ILE A 56 10.56 0.96 -14.83
CA ILE A 56 10.68 0.70 -16.27
C ILE A 56 10.70 2.02 -17.05
N ASP A 57 9.83 2.97 -16.73
CA ASP A 57 9.84 4.31 -17.33
C ASP A 57 11.19 5.01 -17.13
N SER A 58 11.75 4.92 -15.92
CA SER A 58 13.08 5.49 -15.63
C SER A 58 14.18 4.85 -16.49
N ALA A 59 14.14 3.52 -16.66
CA ALA A 59 15.08 2.81 -17.53
C ALA A 59 14.91 3.19 -19.01
N VAL A 60 13.68 3.41 -19.48
CA VAL A 60 13.40 3.90 -20.83
C VAL A 60 14.02 5.30 -21.05
N GLN A 61 13.93 6.19 -20.06
CA GLN A 61 14.55 7.52 -20.15
C GLN A 61 16.08 7.46 -20.13
N MET A 62 16.67 6.56 -19.33
CA MET A 62 18.11 6.33 -19.35
C MET A 62 18.58 5.78 -20.70
N TYR A 63 17.87 4.79 -21.26
CA TYR A 63 18.12 4.27 -22.59
C TYR A 63 18.10 5.38 -23.65
N TYR A 64 17.09 6.24 -23.63
CA TYR A 64 17.01 7.37 -24.55
C TYR A 64 18.18 8.35 -24.38
N THR A 65 18.63 8.56 -23.15
CA THR A 65 19.75 9.47 -22.84
C THR A 65 21.09 8.92 -23.37
N GLU A 66 21.29 7.61 -23.31
CA GLU A 66 22.53 6.96 -23.75
C GLU A 66 22.56 6.68 -25.25
N GLU A 67 21.46 6.16 -25.82
CA GLU A 67 21.38 5.72 -27.22
C GLU A 67 20.79 6.79 -28.15
N GLY A 68 20.16 7.83 -27.61
CA GLY A 68 19.49 8.88 -28.38
C GLY A 68 18.17 8.46 -29.04
N VAL A 69 17.73 7.22 -28.85
CA VAL A 69 16.48 6.66 -29.38
C VAL A 69 15.75 5.89 -28.28
N TYR A 70 14.42 5.83 -28.36
CA TYR A 70 13.65 5.03 -27.40
C TYR A 70 13.76 3.54 -27.72
N PRO A 71 13.74 2.66 -26.70
CA PRO A 71 13.71 1.22 -26.91
C PRO A 71 12.42 0.81 -27.63
N SER A 72 12.56 -0.08 -28.60
CA SER A 72 11.46 -0.63 -29.40
C SER A 72 10.65 -1.70 -28.67
N ASN A 73 11.27 -2.37 -27.70
CA ASN A 73 10.66 -3.39 -26.87
C ASN A 73 11.33 -3.45 -25.50
N ILE A 74 10.62 -4.01 -24.52
CA ILE A 74 11.06 -4.02 -23.12
C ILE A 74 12.35 -4.84 -22.91
N SER A 75 12.60 -5.86 -23.73
CA SER A 75 13.79 -6.73 -23.60
C SER A 75 15.10 -5.99 -23.88
N GLN A 76 15.07 -4.85 -24.58
CA GLN A 76 16.27 -4.03 -24.79
C GLN A 76 16.76 -3.33 -23.52
N LEU A 77 15.94 -3.31 -22.45
CA LEU A 77 16.34 -2.78 -21.16
C LEU A 77 17.20 -3.78 -20.35
N VAL A 78 17.27 -5.03 -20.80
CA VAL A 78 18.05 -6.12 -20.19
C VAL A 78 19.27 -6.40 -21.06
N PRO A 79 20.47 -6.66 -20.47
CA PRO A 79 20.77 -6.67 -19.04
C PRO A 79 21.18 -5.31 -18.46
N SER A 80 21.27 -4.27 -19.29
CA SER A 80 21.94 -3.01 -18.93
C SER A 80 21.25 -2.21 -17.83
N TYR A 81 19.92 -2.19 -17.79
CA TYR A 81 19.13 -1.43 -16.80
C TYR A 81 18.39 -2.36 -15.82
N PHE A 82 18.12 -3.59 -16.24
CA PHE A 82 17.53 -4.63 -15.40
C PHE A 82 18.26 -5.95 -15.62
N SER A 83 18.50 -6.70 -14.55
CA SER A 83 18.96 -8.10 -14.67
C SER A 83 17.90 -8.98 -15.36
N GLU A 84 16.64 -8.74 -15.05
CA GLU A 84 15.47 -9.37 -15.64
C GLU A 84 14.27 -8.42 -15.56
N ILE A 85 13.27 -8.60 -16.43
CA ILE A 85 12.05 -7.79 -16.38
C ILE A 85 11.27 -8.15 -15.10
N PRO A 86 10.86 -7.17 -14.27
CA PRO A 86 10.11 -7.45 -13.06
C PRO A 86 8.81 -8.18 -13.37
N THR A 87 8.40 -9.06 -12.46
CA THR A 87 7.11 -9.75 -12.57
C THR A 87 6.02 -8.91 -11.92
N ASP A 88 4.86 -8.82 -12.56
CA ASP A 88 3.69 -8.19 -11.97
C ASP A 88 3.06 -9.13 -10.94
N SER A 89 2.84 -8.65 -9.71
CA SER A 89 2.30 -9.50 -8.64
C SER A 89 0.84 -9.91 -8.89
N ALA A 90 0.10 -9.12 -9.70
CA ALA A 90 -1.24 -9.46 -10.18
C ALA A 90 -1.23 -10.38 -11.42
N GLY A 91 -0.06 -10.84 -11.89
CA GLY A 91 0.09 -11.76 -13.02
C GLY A 91 0.10 -11.09 -14.41
N GLY A 92 0.10 -9.75 -14.47
CA GLY A 92 0.24 -9.01 -15.72
C GLY A 92 1.62 -9.13 -16.37
N THR A 93 1.70 -8.76 -17.65
CA THR A 93 3.00 -8.69 -18.36
C THR A 93 3.31 -7.26 -18.75
N TYR A 94 4.50 -6.77 -18.37
CA TYR A 94 4.93 -5.43 -18.77
C TYR A 94 5.33 -5.35 -20.24
N TYR A 95 4.99 -4.24 -20.88
CA TYR A 95 5.36 -3.93 -22.26
C TYR A 95 5.55 -2.42 -22.44
N LEU A 96 6.11 -2.02 -23.58
CA LEU A 96 6.30 -0.62 -23.93
C LEU A 96 5.24 -0.16 -24.94
N VAL A 97 4.65 0.99 -24.68
CA VAL A 97 3.69 1.67 -25.57
C VAL A 97 4.24 3.02 -25.98
N LYS A 98 4.08 3.36 -27.26
CA LYS A 98 4.43 4.69 -27.78
C LYS A 98 3.23 5.63 -27.58
N GLU A 99 3.39 6.59 -26.67
CA GLU A 99 2.45 7.68 -26.45
C GLU A 99 2.99 8.95 -27.12
N GLY A 100 2.58 9.18 -28.37
CA GLY A 100 3.01 10.32 -29.17
C GLY A 100 4.52 10.28 -29.46
N ALA A 101 5.27 11.21 -28.87
CA ALA A 101 6.73 11.31 -29.01
C ALA A 101 7.50 10.57 -27.90
N THR A 102 6.82 9.99 -26.92
CA THR A 102 7.44 9.30 -25.78
C THR A 102 7.09 7.82 -25.78
N VAL A 103 7.95 7.01 -25.16
CA VAL A 103 7.66 5.60 -24.88
C VAL A 103 7.47 5.43 -23.37
N LYS A 104 6.42 4.73 -22.97
CA LYS A 104 6.08 4.45 -21.57
C LYS A 104 5.85 2.96 -21.33
N ALA A 105 6.02 2.55 -20.08
CA ALA A 105 5.67 1.24 -19.59
C ALA A 105 4.16 1.10 -19.42
N ALA A 106 3.64 -0.06 -19.79
CA ALA A 106 2.26 -0.47 -19.56
C ALA A 106 2.22 -1.95 -19.17
N VAL A 107 1.08 -2.42 -18.70
CA VAL A 107 0.85 -3.79 -18.26
C VAL A 107 -0.42 -4.34 -18.91
N LYS A 108 -0.37 -5.57 -19.40
CA LYS A 108 -1.51 -6.29 -20.01
C LYS A 108 -2.00 -7.39 -19.11
#